data_AF-A0A2G6C908-F1
#
_entry.id   AF-A0A2G6C908-F1
#
_cell.length_a   1.000
_cell.length_b   1.000
_cell.length_c   1.000
_cell.angle_alpha   90.00
_cell.angle_beta   90.00
_cell.angle_gamma   90.00
#
_symmetry.space_group_name_H-M   'P 1'
#
loop_
_entity.id
_entity.type
_entity.pdbx_description
1 polymer ?
#
loop_
_entity_poly.entity_id
_entity_poly.type
_entity_poly.pdbx_seq_one_letter_code
_entity_poly.pdbx_strand_id
1 'polypeptide(L)'
;EHTSPHNQQLLEELSNAYQTALQNYMEAFAGHGLTSVRALRDRIAQMGSEGMSIASLRELYDLWVDVSEEAYQKFAFSDEYQKVYGEMVNAFVALKGALDTVRDSQLQALRILTADDLDKVLQQQQKVVQENADLQKEIQELKEQVATMATATNNQATEEPVTEENDNNNNTIAAVEQKPETTLGETTKQAERDIAAVEPEAEDKQPDDLTRIKGLGPKMQEKLFDAGIQTFDQLAALSDDQTQKLDKQIDARGRLVRDKWVTQAAELSGRQSV
;
A
#
# COMPACT_ATOMS: atom_id res chain seq x y z
N GLU A 1 -1.52 35.99 -4.78
CA GLU A 1 -1.03 36.72 -3.58
C GLU A 1 -2.20 36.71 -2.59
N HIS A 2 -2.27 35.90 -1.55
CA HIS A 2 -1.35 35.78 -0.43
C HIS A 2 -1.59 34.44 0.27
N THR A 3 -0.58 33.59 0.38
CA THR A 3 -0.45 32.81 1.62
C THR A 3 -0.36 33.83 2.75
N SER A 4 -1.30 33.81 3.70
CA SER A 4 -1.28 34.74 4.83
C SER A 4 0.13 34.74 5.45
N PRO A 5 0.77 35.90 5.67
CA PRO A 5 2.11 35.98 6.27
C PRO A 5 2.20 35.22 7.60
N HIS A 6 1.06 35.06 8.28
CA HIS A 6 0.91 34.22 9.47
C HIS A 6 1.21 32.73 9.22
N ASN A 7 0.76 32.15 8.11
CA ASN A 7 1.00 30.74 7.78
C ASN A 7 2.46 30.49 7.39
N GLN A 8 3.11 31.48 6.78
CA GLN A 8 4.54 31.40 6.45
C GLN A 8 5.40 31.44 7.72
N GLN A 9 5.09 32.36 8.64
CA GLN A 9 5.78 32.47 9.92
C GLN A 9 5.61 31.19 10.77
N LEU A 10 4.40 30.63 10.82
CA LEU A 10 4.14 29.36 11.52
C LEU A 10 4.92 28.19 10.89
N LEU A 11 5.01 28.13 9.56
CA LEU A 11 5.75 27.10 8.86
C LEU A 11 7.26 27.19 9.18
N GLU A 12 7.82 28.39 9.21
CA GLU A 12 9.21 28.63 9.61
C GLU A 12 9.46 28.20 11.06
N GLU A 13 8.58 28.54 11.99
CA GLU A 13 8.68 28.13 13.39
C GLU A 13 8.67 26.61 13.55
N LEU A 14 7.71 25.93 12.92
CA LEU A 14 7.60 24.47 12.97
C LEU A 14 8.77 23.76 12.26
N SER A 15 9.27 24.33 11.18
CA SER A 15 10.46 23.83 10.48
C SER A 15 11.68 23.90 11.38
N ASN A 16 11.88 25.04 12.06
CA ASN A 16 12.97 25.21 13.02
C ASN A 16 12.84 24.25 14.19
N ALA A 17 11.64 24.09 14.76
CA ALA A 17 11.38 23.15 15.84
C ALA A 17 11.70 21.71 15.44
N TYR A 18 11.31 21.29 14.23
CA TYR A 18 11.68 19.98 13.70
C TYR A 18 13.18 19.82 13.49
N GLN A 19 13.86 20.83 12.93
CA GLN A 19 15.31 20.79 12.76
C GLN A 19 16.05 20.65 14.10
N THR A 20 15.65 21.40 15.12
CA THR A 20 16.21 21.28 16.47
C THR A 20 15.96 19.90 17.06
N ALA A 21 14.74 19.37 16.98
CA ALA A 21 14.42 18.05 17.49
C ALA A 21 15.19 16.94 16.76
N LEU A 22 15.36 17.05 15.44
CA LEU A 22 16.17 16.14 14.63
C LEU A 22 17.65 16.20 15.02
N GLN A 23 18.18 17.40 15.29
CA GLN A 23 19.56 17.57 15.73
C GLN A 23 19.79 16.93 17.10
N ASN A 24 18.87 17.12 18.05
CA ASN A 24 18.93 16.48 19.37
C ASN A 24 18.89 14.94 19.23
N TYR A 25 18.04 14.41 18.35
CA TYR A 25 17.99 12.99 18.04
C TYR A 25 19.31 12.46 17.47
N MET A 26 19.88 13.17 16.49
CA MET A 26 21.15 12.81 15.88
C MET A 26 22.30 12.83 16.89
N GLU A 27 22.33 13.80 17.79
CA GLU A 27 23.34 13.91 18.85
C GLU A 27 23.24 12.73 19.84
N ALA A 28 22.03 12.44 20.32
CA ALA A 28 21.79 11.28 21.18
C ALA A 28 22.22 9.98 20.47
N PHE A 29 21.81 9.79 19.21
CA PHE A 29 22.17 8.62 18.41
C PHE A 29 23.68 8.49 18.19
N ALA A 30 24.38 9.58 17.87
CA ALA A 30 25.83 9.59 17.66
C ALA A 30 26.60 9.22 18.93
N GLY A 31 26.12 9.66 20.11
CA GLY A 31 26.66 9.25 21.40
C GLY A 31 26.67 7.72 21.60
N HIS A 32 25.63 7.03 21.12
CA HIS A 32 25.55 5.57 21.19
C HIS A 32 26.39 4.85 20.14
N GLY A 33 26.54 5.40 18.94
CA GLY A 33 27.50 4.87 17.95
C GLY A 33 28.93 4.80 18.49
N LEU A 34 29.32 5.77 19.34
CA LEU A 34 30.62 5.73 20.02
C LEU A 34 30.69 4.64 21.09
N THR A 35 29.56 4.31 21.71
CA THR A 35 29.47 3.28 22.75
C THR A 35 29.62 1.88 22.17
N SER A 36 29.02 1.59 21.00
CA SER A 36 29.20 0.31 20.32
C SER A 36 30.66 0.10 19.87
N VAL A 37 31.35 1.14 19.39
CA VAL A 37 32.77 1.07 19.05
C VAL A 37 33.65 0.80 20.26
N ARG A 38 33.38 1.46 21.40
CA ARG A 38 34.10 1.18 22.66
C ARG A 38 33.85 -0.25 23.15
N ALA A 39 32.60 -0.70 23.12
CA ALA A 39 32.24 -2.05 23.49
C ALA A 39 32.92 -3.09 22.59
N LEU A 40 33.03 -2.83 21.27
CA LEU A 40 33.74 -3.70 20.35
C LEU A 40 35.22 -3.81 20.71
N ARG A 41 35.87 -2.66 20.96
CA ARG A 41 37.27 -2.62 21.40
C ARG A 41 37.48 -3.45 22.66
N ASP A 42 36.61 -3.28 23.65
CA ASP A 42 36.72 -3.98 24.93
C ASP A 42 36.51 -5.49 24.75
N ARG A 43 35.59 -5.90 23.87
CA ARG A 43 35.34 -7.30 23.53
C ARG A 43 36.53 -7.95 22.81
N ILE A 44 37.15 -7.24 21.88
CA ILE A 44 38.37 -7.70 21.18
C ILE A 44 39.54 -7.86 22.16
N ALA A 45 39.71 -6.89 23.07
CA ALA A 45 40.76 -6.96 24.11
C ALA A 45 40.55 -8.17 25.04
N GLN A 46 39.29 -8.45 25.42
CA GLN A 46 38.96 -9.61 26.24
C GLN A 46 39.27 -10.93 25.52
N MET A 47 38.85 -11.09 24.26
CA MET A 47 39.17 -12.30 23.49
C MET A 47 40.67 -12.53 23.33
N GLY A 48 41.45 -11.45 23.16
CA GLY A 48 42.91 -11.53 23.14
C GLY A 48 43.50 -12.05 24.47
N SER A 49 42.90 -11.69 25.61
CA SER A 49 43.33 -12.20 26.92
C SER A 49 42.95 -13.67 27.17
N GLU A 50 41.90 -14.15 26.50
CA GLU A 50 41.43 -15.55 26.52
C GLU A 50 42.15 -16.42 25.47
N GLY A 51 43.10 -15.85 24.71
CA GLY A 51 43.87 -16.55 23.68
C GLY A 51 43.11 -16.80 22.38
N MET A 52 41.96 -16.15 22.18
CA MET A 52 41.15 -16.25 20.96
C MET A 52 41.58 -15.19 19.94
N SER A 53 41.59 -15.54 18.64
CA SER A 53 41.90 -14.63 17.54
C SER A 53 40.76 -14.58 16.53
N ILE A 54 40.52 -13.41 15.94
CA ILE A 54 39.58 -13.25 14.84
C ILE A 54 40.21 -13.79 13.56
N ALA A 55 39.64 -14.84 12.97
CA ALA A 55 40.20 -15.55 11.83
C ALA A 55 39.80 -14.94 10.48
N SER A 56 38.72 -14.14 10.43
CA SER A 56 38.26 -13.52 9.18
C SER A 56 37.55 -12.17 9.37
N LEU A 57 37.45 -11.40 8.28
CA LEU A 57 36.65 -10.15 8.24
C LEU A 57 35.17 -10.40 8.50
N ARG A 58 34.66 -11.60 8.18
CA ARG A 58 33.27 -11.97 8.46
C ARG A 58 33.03 -12.13 9.96
N GLU A 59 33.94 -12.81 10.65
CA GLU A 59 33.88 -12.93 12.11
C GLU A 59 34.01 -11.56 12.82
N LEU A 60 34.81 -10.64 12.26
CA LEU A 60 34.86 -9.27 12.77
C LEU A 60 33.53 -8.53 12.58
N TYR A 61 32.87 -8.71 11.43
CA TYR A 61 31.57 -8.12 11.15
C TYR A 61 30.49 -8.69 12.07
N ASP A 62 30.42 -10.02 12.21
CA ASP A 62 29.46 -10.69 13.07
C ASP A 62 29.62 -10.22 14.53
N LEU A 63 30.85 -10.13 15.02
CA LEU A 63 31.16 -9.56 16.33
C LEU A 63 30.73 -8.09 16.47
N TRP A 64 30.97 -7.28 15.43
CA TRP A 64 30.54 -5.88 15.44
C TRP A 64 29.02 -5.77 15.47
N VAL A 65 28.30 -6.60 14.72
CA VAL A 65 26.83 -6.66 14.75
C VAL A 65 26.34 -7.04 16.13
N ASP A 66 26.85 -8.13 16.72
CA ASP A 66 26.42 -8.60 18.05
C ASP A 66 26.62 -7.52 19.12
N VAL A 67 27.80 -6.89 19.14
CA VAL A 67 28.12 -5.85 20.12
C VAL A 67 27.32 -4.57 19.87
N SER A 68 27.08 -4.23 18.60
CA SER A 68 26.29 -3.06 18.23
C SER A 68 24.81 -3.26 18.52
N GLU A 69 24.29 -4.48 18.34
CA GLU A 69 22.92 -4.85 18.69
C GLU A 69 22.72 -4.74 20.20
N GLU A 70 23.62 -5.29 21.00
CA GLU A 70 23.55 -5.19 22.46
C GLU A 70 23.61 -3.73 22.95
N ALA A 71 24.51 -2.92 22.37
CA ALA A 71 24.63 -1.51 22.68
C ALA A 71 23.39 -0.70 22.23
N TYR A 72 22.84 -1.03 21.08
CA TYR A 72 21.65 -0.37 20.54
C TYR A 72 20.39 -0.73 21.33
N GLN A 73 20.21 -1.99 21.74
CA GLN A 73 19.08 -2.40 22.58
C GLN A 73 19.03 -1.57 23.87
N LYS A 74 20.17 -1.43 24.57
CA LYS A 74 20.24 -0.62 25.80
C LYS A 74 19.83 0.84 25.56
N PHE A 75 20.16 1.40 24.41
CA PHE A 75 19.75 2.74 24.03
C PHE A 75 18.28 2.84 23.63
N ALA A 76 17.80 1.93 22.79
CA ALA A 76 16.42 1.94 22.29
C ALA A 76 15.39 1.80 23.43
N PHE A 77 15.75 1.08 24.51
CA PHE A 77 14.95 0.97 25.72
C PHE A 77 15.18 2.08 26.74
N SER A 78 16.05 3.06 26.46
CA SER A 78 16.27 4.19 27.37
C SER A 78 15.13 5.21 27.30
N ASP A 79 14.78 5.77 28.46
CA ASP A 79 13.80 6.85 28.57
C ASP A 79 14.23 8.09 27.79
N GLU A 80 15.54 8.32 27.69
CA GLU A 80 16.13 9.41 26.91
C GLU A 80 15.84 9.27 25.42
N TYR A 81 16.04 8.07 24.83
CA TYR A 81 15.72 7.82 23.43
C TYR A 81 14.23 8.04 23.14
N GLN A 82 13.36 7.48 23.98
CA GLN A 82 11.91 7.60 23.79
C GLN A 82 11.46 9.06 23.79
N LYS A 83 12.02 9.87 24.69
CA LYS A 83 11.73 11.30 24.77
C LYS A 83 12.19 12.04 23.52
N VAL A 84 13.46 11.92 23.14
CA VAL A 84 14.04 12.65 22.01
C VAL A 84 13.41 12.22 20.68
N TYR A 85 13.13 10.91 20.53
CA TYR A 85 12.41 10.38 19.37
C TYR A 85 10.95 10.88 19.32
N GLY A 86 10.24 10.87 20.46
CA GLY A 86 8.88 11.39 20.56
C GLY A 86 8.79 12.87 20.22
N GLU A 87 9.71 13.69 20.72
CA GLU A 87 9.82 15.12 20.39
C GLU A 87 10.05 15.35 18.89
N MET A 88 10.95 14.58 18.26
CA MET A 88 11.20 14.63 16.82
C MET A 88 9.97 14.28 16.00
N VAL A 89 9.29 13.17 16.33
CA VAL A 89 8.09 12.71 15.61
C VAL A 89 6.95 13.71 15.77
N ASN A 90 6.75 14.24 16.97
CA ASN A 90 5.71 15.24 17.23
C ASN A 90 5.98 16.53 16.43
N ALA A 91 7.23 17.01 16.42
CA ALA A 91 7.61 18.18 15.63
C ALA A 91 7.43 17.93 14.11
N PHE A 92 7.74 16.73 13.64
CA PHE A 92 7.54 16.34 12.24
C PHE A 92 6.05 16.33 11.86
N VAL A 93 5.20 15.71 12.68
CA VAL A 93 3.75 15.65 12.42
C VAL A 93 3.15 17.05 12.40
N ALA A 94 3.57 17.92 13.33
CA ALA A 94 3.13 19.31 13.36
C ALA A 94 3.55 20.08 12.09
N LEU A 95 4.81 19.96 11.67
CA LEU A 95 5.32 20.56 10.43
C LEU A 95 4.55 20.05 9.20
N LYS A 96 4.32 18.74 9.13
CA LYS A 96 3.59 18.12 8.03
C LYS A 96 2.15 18.63 7.96
N GLY A 97 1.45 18.75 9.09
CA GLY A 97 0.10 19.31 9.12
C GLY A 97 0.05 20.76 8.65
N ALA A 98 1.04 21.59 9.01
CA ALA A 98 1.13 22.96 8.54
C ALA A 98 1.41 23.03 7.02
N LEU A 99 2.29 22.17 6.50
CA LEU A 99 2.54 22.05 5.05
C LEU A 99 1.30 21.62 4.29
N ASP A 100 0.56 20.64 4.80
CA ASP A 100 -0.69 20.16 4.22
C ASP A 100 -1.73 21.32 4.20
N THR A 101 -1.85 22.09 5.28
CA THR A 101 -2.71 23.29 5.33
C THR A 101 -2.33 24.35 4.29
N VAL A 102 -1.04 24.64 4.13
CA VAL A 102 -0.55 25.59 3.12
C VAL A 102 -0.85 25.07 1.71
N ARG A 103 -0.60 23.79 1.44
CA ARG A 103 -0.93 23.14 0.16
C ARG A 103 -2.41 23.30 -0.15
N ASP A 104 -3.28 22.98 0.81
CA ASP A 104 -4.73 23.02 0.59
C ASP A 104 -5.21 24.45 0.34
N SER A 105 -4.67 25.43 1.07
CA SER A 105 -4.98 26.85 0.82
C SER A 105 -4.56 27.31 -0.57
N GLN A 106 -3.43 26.81 -1.10
CA GLN A 106 -2.95 27.14 -2.44
C GLN A 106 -3.79 26.45 -3.52
N LEU A 107 -4.15 25.18 -3.33
CA LEU A 107 -5.01 24.44 -4.25
C LEU A 107 -6.42 25.04 -4.33
N GLN A 108 -6.99 25.44 -3.19
CA GLN A 108 -8.26 26.16 -3.13
C GLN A 108 -8.19 27.51 -3.85
N ALA A 109 -7.11 28.27 -3.68
CA ALA A 109 -6.91 29.53 -4.40
C ALA A 109 -6.83 29.34 -5.92
N LEU A 110 -6.32 28.19 -6.37
CA LEU A 110 -6.28 27.79 -7.78
C LEU A 110 -7.58 27.14 -8.27
N ARG A 111 -8.59 27.01 -7.39
CA ARG A 111 -9.87 26.31 -7.66
C ARG A 111 -9.68 24.87 -8.15
N ILE A 112 -8.62 24.21 -7.70
CA ILE A 112 -8.39 22.78 -7.93
C ILE A 112 -8.96 22.02 -6.74
N LEU A 113 -9.73 20.97 -7.01
CA LEU A 113 -10.31 20.11 -5.97
C LEU A 113 -9.18 19.41 -5.20
N THR A 114 -9.16 19.52 -3.87
CA THR A 114 -8.18 18.82 -3.02
C THR A 114 -8.60 17.36 -2.80
N ALA A 115 -7.68 16.54 -2.28
CA ALA A 115 -7.98 15.14 -1.93
C ALA A 115 -9.10 15.07 -0.87
N ASP A 116 -9.07 15.96 0.11
CA ASP A 116 -10.12 16.08 1.14
C ASP A 116 -11.47 16.51 0.55
N ASP A 117 -11.47 17.38 -0.46
CA ASP A 117 -12.70 17.79 -1.13
C ASP A 117 -13.28 16.65 -1.98
N LEU A 118 -12.43 15.83 -2.60
CA LEU A 118 -12.87 14.61 -3.30
C LEU A 118 -13.50 13.60 -2.32
N ASP A 119 -12.88 13.39 -1.15
CA ASP A 119 -13.42 12.51 -0.11
C ASP A 119 -14.78 13.01 0.40
N LYS A 120 -14.94 14.31 0.61
CA LYS A 120 -16.24 14.91 0.98
C LYS A 120 -17.28 14.70 -0.11
N VAL A 121 -16.92 14.87 -1.38
CA VAL A 121 -17.82 14.63 -2.52
C VAL A 121 -18.23 13.16 -2.59
N LEU A 122 -17.29 12.22 -2.38
CA LEU A 122 -17.59 10.79 -2.33
C LEU A 122 -18.53 10.43 -1.18
N GLN A 123 -18.30 10.98 0.02
CA GLN A 123 -19.20 10.79 1.15
C GLN A 123 -20.60 11.35 0.86
N GLN A 124 -20.68 12.54 0.26
CA GLN A 124 -21.96 13.13 -0.14
C GLN A 124 -22.67 12.28 -1.20
N GLN A 125 -21.93 11.71 -2.16
CA GLN A 125 -22.49 10.81 -3.17
C GLN A 125 -23.08 9.56 -2.52
N GLN A 126 -22.36 8.93 -1.59
CA GLN A 126 -22.86 7.75 -0.86
C GLN A 126 -24.12 8.07 -0.06
N LYS A 127 -24.17 9.24 0.58
CA LYS A 127 -25.37 9.70 1.30
C LYS A 127 -26.56 9.87 0.37
N VAL A 128 -26.35 10.48 -0.79
CA VAL A 128 -27.41 10.65 -1.82
C VAL A 128 -27.89 9.29 -2.35
N VAL A 129 -27.01 8.30 -2.48
CA VAL A 129 -27.41 6.93 -2.88
C VAL A 129 -28.31 6.29 -1.82
N GLN A 130 -27.98 6.45 -0.54
CA GLN A 130 -28.81 5.95 0.57
C GLN A 130 -30.17 6.65 0.60
N GLU A 131 -30.19 7.98 0.54
CA GLU A 131 -31.43 8.77 0.52
C GLU A 131 -32.32 8.41 -0.69
N ASN A 132 -31.73 8.19 -1.87
CA ASN A 132 -32.48 7.73 -3.03
C ASN A 132 -33.08 6.32 -2.85
N ALA A 133 -32.35 5.40 -2.22
CA ALA A 133 -32.86 4.06 -1.93
C ALA A 133 -34.03 4.11 -0.95
N ASP A 134 -33.93 4.94 0.10
CA ASP A 134 -34.99 5.13 1.07
C ASP A 134 -36.24 5.77 0.44
N LEU A 135 -36.06 6.81 -0.38
CA LEU A 135 -37.16 7.44 -1.12
C LEU A 135 -37.83 6.47 -2.11
N GLN A 136 -37.06 5.62 -2.79
CA GLN A 136 -37.62 4.59 -3.67
C GLN A 136 -38.48 3.58 -2.90
N LYS A 137 -38.06 3.21 -1.68
CA LYS A 137 -38.83 2.33 -0.81
C LYS A 137 -40.13 3.01 -0.33
N GLU A 138 -40.07 4.28 0.07
CA GLU A 138 -41.25 5.05 0.48
C GLU A 138 -42.25 5.20 -0.66
N ILE A 139 -41.78 5.47 -1.89
CA ILE A 139 -42.62 5.49 -3.08
C ILE A 139 -43.28 4.13 -3.32
N GLN A 140 -42.56 3.02 -3.12
CA GLN A 140 -43.09 1.68 -3.30
C GLN A 140 -44.16 1.36 -2.26
N GLU A 141 -43.91 1.69 -0.99
CA GLU A 141 -44.88 1.52 0.10
C GLU A 141 -46.13 2.38 -0.13
N LEU A 142 -45.98 3.63 -0.58
CA LEU A 142 -47.12 4.49 -0.94
C LEU A 142 -47.88 3.94 -2.15
N LYS A 143 -47.20 3.41 -3.17
CA LYS A 143 -47.85 2.74 -4.31
C LYS A 143 -48.64 1.52 -3.87
N GLU A 144 -48.12 0.73 -2.95
CA GLU A 144 -48.82 -0.44 -2.37
C GLU A 144 -50.02 0.00 -1.53
N GLN A 145 -49.91 1.08 -0.75
CA GLN A 145 -51.04 1.67 -0.03
C GLN A 145 -52.13 2.19 -0.99
N VAL A 146 -51.74 2.85 -2.09
CA VAL A 146 -52.69 3.30 -3.11
C VAL A 146 -53.34 2.12 -3.84
N ALA A 147 -52.60 1.05 -4.14
CA ALA A 147 -53.13 -0.16 -4.77
C ALA A 147 -54.10 -0.92 -3.85
N THR A 148 -53.80 -0.99 -2.55
CA THR A 148 -54.70 -1.60 -1.55
C THR A 148 -55.95 -0.75 -1.29
N MET A 149 -55.85 0.58 -1.32
CA MET A 149 -57.02 1.47 -1.28
C MET A 149 -57.86 1.39 -2.57
N ALA A 150 -57.22 1.29 -3.74
CA ALA A 150 -57.92 1.13 -5.01
C ALA A 150 -58.65 -0.22 -5.09
N THR A 151 -58.04 -1.32 -4.63
CA THR A 151 -58.69 -2.64 -4.57
C THR A 151 -59.77 -2.72 -3.48
N ALA A 152 -59.63 -2.02 -2.36
CA ALA A 152 -60.69 -1.87 -1.35
C ALA A 152 -61.88 -1.04 -1.84
N THR A 153 -61.64 -0.06 -2.72
CA THR A 153 -62.70 0.74 -3.35
C THR A 153 -63.39 -0.03 -4.50
N ASN A 154 -62.68 -0.98 -5.14
CA ASN A 154 -63.20 -1.76 -6.28
C ASN A 154 -64.02 -3.01 -5.90
N ASN A 155 -64.22 -3.30 -4.60
CA ASN A 155 -65.15 -4.36 -4.15
C ASN A 155 -66.61 -3.88 -4.02
N GLN A 156 -66.94 -2.71 -4.58
CA GLN A 156 -68.30 -2.26 -4.87
C GLN A 156 -68.40 -1.67 -6.29
N ALA A 157 -68.24 -2.49 -7.33
CA ALA A 157 -69.01 -2.40 -8.58
C ALA A 157 -68.55 -3.48 -9.57
N THR A 158 -69.55 -4.15 -10.13
CA THR A 158 -69.53 -5.12 -11.22
C THR A 158 -69.04 -4.55 -12.56
N GLU A 159 -68.63 -5.50 -13.42
CA GLU A 159 -68.52 -5.47 -14.90
C GLU A 159 -67.14 -5.16 -15.55
N GLU A 160 -66.67 -6.16 -16.32
CA GLU A 160 -65.64 -6.14 -17.38
C GLU A 160 -66.03 -5.21 -18.56
N PRO A 161 -65.32 -5.16 -19.72
CA PRO A 161 -63.91 -5.43 -20.08
C PRO A 161 -63.29 -4.26 -20.90
N VAL A 162 -62.13 -4.53 -21.52
CA VAL A 162 -61.71 -4.15 -22.90
C VAL A 162 -60.42 -3.32 -23.01
N THR A 163 -59.43 -4.01 -23.58
CA THR A 163 -58.38 -3.64 -24.57
C THR A 163 -57.83 -2.22 -24.58
N GLU A 164 -56.52 -2.06 -24.69
CA GLU A 164 -55.73 -1.85 -25.94
C GLU A 164 -54.72 -0.76 -25.48
N GLU A 165 -53.48 -0.61 -25.91
CA GLU A 165 -52.73 -0.97 -27.10
C GLU A 165 -51.28 -0.62 -26.68
N ASN A 166 -50.35 -1.56 -26.77
CA ASN A 166 -49.29 -1.54 -27.76
C ASN A 166 -48.77 -0.15 -28.15
N ASP A 167 -47.48 0.08 -27.91
CA ASP A 167 -46.50 0.44 -28.94
C ASP A 167 -45.33 1.19 -28.30
N ASN A 168 -44.17 0.53 -28.27
CA ASN A 168 -43.07 0.83 -29.18
C ASN A 168 -42.15 1.91 -28.60
N ASN A 169 -40.84 1.88 -28.78
CA ASN A 169 -39.90 0.92 -29.34
C ASN A 169 -38.54 1.59 -29.08
N ASN A 170 -37.53 0.75 -28.92
CA ASN A 170 -36.19 0.96 -29.44
C ASN A 170 -35.18 1.88 -28.72
N ASN A 171 -34.12 1.21 -28.29
CA ASN A 171 -32.78 1.24 -28.91
C ASN A 171 -31.64 1.64 -27.97
N THR A 172 -31.10 0.61 -27.33
CA THR A 172 -29.71 0.13 -27.43
C THR A 172 -28.57 1.09 -27.81
N ILE A 173 -27.45 0.85 -27.09
CA ILE A 173 -26.02 1.06 -27.39
C ILE A 173 -25.45 2.43 -27.02
N ALA A 174 -24.65 2.49 -25.95
CA ALA A 174 -23.18 2.45 -26.07
C ALA A 174 -22.49 2.56 -24.71
N ALA A 175 -21.37 1.86 -24.61
CA ALA A 175 -20.45 1.76 -23.49
C ALA A 175 -19.96 3.13 -22.96
N VAL A 176 -19.55 3.15 -21.69
CA VAL A 176 -18.18 3.51 -21.29
C VAL A 176 -17.96 3.05 -19.85
N GLU A 177 -16.80 2.43 -19.66
CA GLU A 177 -16.21 1.93 -18.43
C GLU A 177 -16.14 2.98 -17.32
N GLN A 178 -16.21 2.57 -16.05
CA GLN A 178 -15.01 2.48 -15.18
C GLN A 178 -15.32 1.98 -13.76
N LYS A 179 -14.35 1.20 -13.27
CA LYS A 179 -14.11 0.64 -11.93
C LYS A 179 -14.23 1.70 -10.81
N PRO A 180 -14.45 1.31 -9.54
CA PRO A 180 -13.29 0.98 -8.71
C PRO A 180 -13.49 -0.20 -7.75
N GLU A 181 -12.39 -0.91 -7.51
CA GLU A 181 -12.21 -1.82 -6.37
C GLU A 181 -12.02 -1.02 -5.08
N THR A 182 -12.56 -1.52 -3.96
CA THR A 182 -11.90 -1.44 -2.66
C THR A 182 -12.35 -2.63 -1.80
N THR A 183 -11.51 -2.95 -0.80
CA THR A 183 -11.62 -3.85 0.36
C THR A 183 -10.97 -5.22 0.17
N LEU A 184 -9.76 -5.48 0.70
CA LEU A 184 -9.31 -5.62 2.11
C LEU A 184 -10.05 -6.70 2.93
N GLY A 185 -9.25 -7.57 3.55
CA GLY A 185 -9.57 -8.37 4.74
C GLY A 185 -9.79 -9.85 4.44
N GLU A 186 -8.87 -10.74 4.84
CA GLU A 186 -8.97 -11.56 6.07
C GLU A 186 -9.92 -12.77 5.87
N THR A 187 -9.68 -14.02 6.28
CA THR A 187 -8.72 -14.68 7.17
C THR A 187 -8.78 -16.19 6.86
N THR A 188 -7.68 -16.91 7.14
CA THR A 188 -7.57 -18.32 7.60
C THR A 188 -8.71 -19.34 7.37
N LYS A 189 -8.36 -20.54 6.86
CA LYS A 189 -8.20 -21.80 7.66
C LYS A 189 -8.13 -23.06 6.77
N GLN A 190 -6.91 -23.57 6.59
CA GLN A 190 -6.46 -24.96 6.77
C GLN A 190 -7.39 -26.15 6.43
N ALA A 191 -6.95 -27.00 5.47
CA ALA A 191 -6.96 -28.46 5.59
C ALA A 191 -6.09 -29.12 4.50
N GLU A 192 -5.27 -30.08 4.94
CA GLU A 192 -4.29 -30.88 4.20
C GLU A 192 -4.89 -31.82 3.13
N ARG A 193 -4.13 -32.09 2.04
CA ARG A 193 -3.62 -33.44 1.67
C ARG A 193 -2.96 -33.47 0.27
N ASP A 194 -1.65 -33.75 0.28
CA ASP A 194 -0.92 -34.73 -0.55
C ASP A 194 -0.97 -34.71 -2.10
N ILE A 195 0.22 -34.39 -2.65
CA ILE A 195 0.94 -34.92 -3.85
C ILE A 195 0.22 -35.03 -5.22
N ALA A 196 0.70 -34.24 -6.19
CA ALA A 196 1.16 -34.75 -7.49
C ALA A 196 1.97 -33.70 -8.27
N ALA A 197 3.14 -34.11 -8.75
CA ALA A 197 4.01 -33.36 -9.65
C ALA A 197 3.32 -33.09 -11.00
N VAL A 198 3.41 -31.86 -11.50
CA VAL A 198 3.34 -31.57 -12.94
C VAL A 198 4.34 -30.46 -13.26
N GLU A 199 5.43 -30.87 -13.88
CA GLU A 199 6.32 -30.04 -14.70
C GLU A 199 5.58 -29.68 -16.01
N PRO A 200 5.69 -28.44 -16.52
CA PRO A 200 5.54 -28.25 -17.95
C PRO A 200 6.73 -27.50 -18.56
N GLU A 201 7.44 -28.26 -19.39
CA GLU A 201 8.03 -27.96 -20.69
C GLU A 201 8.32 -26.49 -21.04
N ALA A 202 9.63 -26.23 -21.24
CA ALA A 202 10.19 -25.01 -21.80
C ALA A 202 9.97 -24.93 -23.33
N GLU A 203 9.24 -23.90 -23.78
CA GLU A 203 9.31 -23.42 -25.16
C GLU A 203 10.43 -22.36 -25.27
N ASP A 204 11.40 -22.61 -26.17
CA ASP A 204 12.48 -21.69 -26.55
C ASP A 204 11.92 -20.43 -27.21
N LYS A 205 11.57 -19.43 -26.39
CA LYS A 205 11.38 -18.04 -26.81
C LYS A 205 12.67 -17.26 -26.57
N GLN A 206 12.97 -16.33 -27.48
CA GLN A 206 14.12 -15.44 -27.37
C GLN A 206 14.03 -14.65 -26.04
N PRO A 207 15.13 -14.47 -25.28
CA PRO A 207 15.08 -13.83 -23.96
C PRO A 207 14.49 -12.42 -24.05
N ASP A 208 13.49 -12.14 -23.20
CA ASP A 208 12.86 -10.83 -23.12
C ASP A 208 13.70 -9.85 -22.29
N ASP A 209 13.58 -8.56 -22.59
CA ASP A 209 14.19 -7.51 -21.77
C ASP A 209 13.35 -7.25 -20.50
N LEU A 210 13.60 -8.03 -19.44
CA LEU A 210 12.89 -7.94 -18.17
C LEU A 210 13.05 -6.59 -17.46
N THR A 211 14.02 -5.74 -17.84
CA THR A 211 14.16 -4.37 -17.31
C THR A 211 12.96 -3.46 -17.61
N ARG A 212 12.07 -3.88 -18.51
CA ARG A 212 10.78 -3.20 -18.76
C ARG A 212 9.82 -3.25 -17.57
N ILE A 213 10.03 -4.17 -16.62
CA ILE A 213 9.27 -4.22 -15.36
C ILE A 213 9.77 -3.11 -14.42
N LYS A 214 8.86 -2.27 -13.95
CA LYS A 214 9.20 -1.14 -13.07
C LYS A 214 9.79 -1.65 -11.75
N GLY A 215 11.00 -1.20 -11.45
CA GLY A 215 11.74 -1.59 -10.24
C GLY A 215 12.73 -2.75 -10.44
N LEU A 216 12.75 -3.37 -11.64
CA LEU A 216 13.68 -4.43 -12.00
C LEU A 216 14.89 -3.83 -12.74
N GLY A 217 16.05 -3.78 -12.06
CA GLY A 217 17.30 -3.27 -12.64
C GLY A 217 18.11 -4.37 -13.35
N PRO A 218 19.12 -3.99 -14.18
CA PRO A 218 19.92 -4.95 -14.96
C PRO A 218 20.55 -6.09 -14.14
N LYS A 219 20.96 -5.80 -12.90
CA LYS A 219 21.53 -6.80 -11.97
C LYS A 219 20.52 -7.82 -11.47
N MET A 220 19.23 -7.48 -11.41
CA MET A 220 18.17 -8.42 -11.02
C MET A 220 17.72 -9.26 -12.21
N GLN A 221 17.75 -8.69 -13.41
CA GLN A 221 17.52 -9.45 -14.65
C GLN A 221 18.56 -10.55 -14.83
N GLU A 222 19.84 -10.24 -14.63
CA GLU A 222 20.93 -11.24 -14.72
C GLU A 222 20.68 -12.41 -13.75
N LYS A 223 20.32 -12.11 -12.49
CA LYS A 223 19.96 -13.14 -11.50
C LYS A 223 18.71 -13.95 -11.87
N LEU A 224 17.73 -13.34 -12.52
CA LEU A 224 16.54 -14.05 -13.00
C LEU A 224 16.88 -14.96 -14.18
N PHE A 225 17.76 -14.51 -15.08
CA PHE A 225 18.27 -15.31 -16.19
C PHE A 225 19.08 -16.50 -15.68
N ASP A 226 19.93 -16.29 -14.67
CA ASP A 226 20.68 -17.35 -13.97
C ASP A 226 19.75 -18.33 -13.24
N ALA A 227 18.59 -17.86 -12.76
CA ALA A 227 17.54 -18.68 -12.16
C ALA A 227 16.64 -19.37 -13.21
N GLY A 228 16.90 -19.20 -14.51
CA GLY A 228 16.18 -19.82 -15.60
C GLY A 228 14.90 -19.10 -16.05
N ILE A 229 14.64 -17.89 -15.54
CA ILE A 229 13.50 -17.06 -15.94
C ILE A 229 13.99 -15.98 -16.91
N GLN A 230 13.80 -16.23 -18.20
CA GLN A 230 14.32 -15.38 -19.28
C GLN A 230 13.23 -14.66 -20.07
N THR A 231 11.95 -14.98 -19.85
CA THR A 231 10.83 -14.38 -20.58
C THR A 231 9.74 -13.84 -19.64
N PHE A 232 8.94 -12.88 -20.13
CA PHE A 232 7.79 -12.37 -19.38
C PHE A 232 6.76 -13.46 -19.10
N ASP A 233 6.58 -14.40 -20.04
CA ASP A 233 5.67 -15.53 -19.90
C ASP A 233 6.06 -16.45 -18.74
N GLN A 234 7.37 -16.72 -18.59
CA GLN A 234 7.89 -17.55 -17.50
C GLN A 234 7.72 -16.87 -16.15
N LEU A 235 7.98 -15.56 -16.08
CA LEU A 235 7.83 -14.78 -14.85
C LEU A 235 6.35 -14.62 -14.46
N ALA A 236 5.45 -14.49 -15.45
CA ALA A 236 4.00 -14.40 -15.26
C ALA A 236 3.33 -15.74 -14.91
N ALA A 237 3.92 -16.85 -15.33
CA ALA A 237 3.43 -18.20 -15.04
C ALA A 237 3.81 -18.70 -13.63
N LEU A 238 4.61 -17.92 -12.87
CA LEU A 238 4.97 -18.29 -11.50
C LEU A 238 3.76 -18.24 -10.58
N SER A 239 3.54 -19.34 -9.87
CA SER A 239 2.65 -19.36 -8.71
C SER A 239 3.23 -18.54 -7.55
N ASP A 240 2.39 -18.21 -6.57
CA ASP A 240 2.81 -17.47 -5.36
C ASP A 240 3.93 -18.19 -4.60
N ASP A 241 3.90 -19.52 -4.56
CA ASP A 241 4.92 -20.35 -3.90
C ASP A 241 6.25 -20.33 -4.67
N GLN A 242 6.19 -20.39 -6.00
CA GLN A 242 7.38 -20.29 -6.85
C GLN A 242 7.98 -18.89 -6.79
N THR A 243 7.12 -17.87 -6.72
CA THR A 243 7.51 -16.47 -6.53
C THR A 243 8.28 -16.27 -5.23
N GLN A 244 7.84 -16.87 -4.12
CA GLN A 244 8.56 -16.80 -2.84
C GLN A 244 9.89 -17.57 -2.84
N LYS A 245 9.94 -18.73 -3.51
CA LYS A 245 11.18 -19.50 -3.67
C LYS A 245 12.20 -18.75 -4.52
N LEU A 246 11.74 -18.17 -5.64
CA LEU A 246 12.56 -17.37 -6.52
C LEU A 246 13.07 -16.10 -5.82
N ASP A 247 12.20 -15.41 -5.06
CA ASP A 247 12.57 -14.22 -4.30
C ASP A 247 13.71 -14.50 -3.29
N LYS A 248 13.68 -15.65 -2.62
CA LYS A 248 14.77 -16.12 -1.74
C LYS A 248 16.02 -16.51 -2.52
N GLN A 249 15.86 -17.19 -3.67
CA GLN A 249 16.98 -17.65 -4.49
C GLN A 249 17.78 -16.48 -5.09
N ILE A 250 17.12 -15.40 -5.50
CA ILE A 250 17.78 -14.24 -6.10
C ILE A 250 18.13 -13.15 -5.06
N ASP A 251 17.82 -13.35 -3.77
CA ASP A 251 17.88 -12.35 -2.69
C ASP A 251 17.16 -11.04 -3.07
N ALA A 252 15.94 -11.16 -3.61
CA ALA A 252 15.11 -10.01 -3.98
C ALA A 252 14.47 -9.32 -2.77
N ARG A 253 14.55 -9.90 -1.56
CA ARG A 253 14.07 -9.30 -0.30
C ARG A 253 12.60 -8.87 -0.35
N GLY A 254 11.75 -9.73 -0.91
CA GLY A 254 10.31 -9.50 -1.09
C GLY A 254 9.95 -8.54 -2.21
N ARG A 255 10.93 -8.06 -3.01
CA ARG A 255 10.67 -7.13 -4.12
C ARG A 255 9.80 -7.76 -5.20
N LEU A 256 9.90 -9.07 -5.43
CA LEU A 256 9.11 -9.75 -6.47
C LEU A 256 7.60 -9.57 -6.24
N VAL A 257 7.18 -9.62 -4.97
CA VAL A 257 5.78 -9.45 -4.53
C VAL A 257 5.43 -7.99 -4.28
N ARG A 258 6.27 -7.26 -3.54
CA ARG A 258 6.01 -5.86 -3.17
C ARG A 258 5.94 -4.95 -4.39
N ASP A 259 6.84 -5.15 -5.34
CA ASP A 259 6.93 -4.36 -6.55
C ASP A 259 6.09 -5.01 -7.69
N LYS A 260 5.31 -6.07 -7.38
CA LYS A 260 4.35 -6.75 -8.27
C LYS A 260 4.94 -7.19 -9.62
N TRP A 261 6.15 -7.73 -9.62
CA TRP A 261 6.85 -8.08 -10.86
C TRP A 261 6.14 -9.15 -11.70
N VAL A 262 5.49 -10.13 -11.05
CA VAL A 262 4.68 -11.17 -11.73
C VAL A 262 3.49 -10.57 -12.45
N THR A 263 2.77 -9.64 -11.80
CA THR A 263 1.62 -8.94 -12.41
C THR A 263 2.06 -8.07 -13.58
N GLN A 264 3.17 -7.34 -13.45
CA GLN A 264 3.73 -6.53 -14.53
C GLN A 264 4.24 -7.40 -15.69
N ALA A 265 4.79 -8.57 -15.41
CA ALA A 265 5.19 -9.52 -16.44
C ALA A 265 3.99 -10.06 -17.22
N ALA A 266 2.86 -10.34 -16.55
CA ALA A 266 1.63 -10.78 -17.21
C ALA A 266 1.05 -9.73 -18.16
N GLU A 267 1.09 -8.44 -17.75
CA GLU A 267 0.69 -7.31 -18.60
C GLU A 267 1.60 -7.17 -19.84
N LEU A 268 2.91 -7.40 -19.68
CA LEU A 268 3.90 -7.29 -20.76
C LEU A 268 3.93 -8.52 -21.68
N SER A 269 3.55 -9.69 -21.17
CA SER A 269 3.38 -10.96 -21.90
C SER A 269 2.17 -10.94 -22.86
N GLY A 270 1.25 -9.97 -22.71
CA GLY A 270 0.02 -9.89 -23.49
C GLY A 270 -1.07 -10.86 -23.01
N ARG A 271 -0.90 -11.48 -21.83
CA ARG A 271 -1.91 -12.28 -21.12
C ARG A 271 -2.79 -11.37 -20.24
N GLN A 272 -3.58 -10.49 -20.85
CA GLN A 272 -4.54 -9.69 -20.10
C GLN A 272 -5.96 -10.25 -20.25
N SER A 273 -6.49 -10.67 -19.10
CA SER A 273 -7.91 -10.69 -18.69
C SER A 273 -8.95 -11.17 -19.72
N VAL A 274 -9.35 -12.44 -19.57
CA VAL A 274 -10.74 -12.88 -19.80
C VAL A 274 -11.41 -13.02 -18.45
#